data_AF-A0A165ZPV8-F1
#
_entry.id   AF-A0A165ZPV8-F1
#
_cell.length_a   1.000
_cell.length_b   1.000
_cell.length_c   1.000
_cell.angle_alpha   90.00
_cell.angle_beta   90.00
_cell.angle_gamma   90.00
#
_symmetry.space_group_name_H-M   'P 1'
#
loop_
_entity.id
_entity.type
_entity.pdbx_description
1 polymer ?
#
loop_
_entity_poly.entity_id
_entity_poly.type
_entity_poly.pdbx_seq_one_letter_code
_entity_poly.pdbx_strand_id
1 'polypeptide(L)' 'MDYEMKLPIGVGEQLLAHTIQKFEVQLKQTDAGPVLVGPFEELENAKDYMIQELKERISKY' A
#
# COMPACT_ATOMS: atom_id res chain seq x y z
N MET A 1 -17.33 1.40 -6.12
CA MET A 1 -16.70 0.47 -7.07
C MET A 1 -15.26 0.37 -6.63
N ASP A 2 -14.77 -0.84 -6.45
CA ASP A 2 -13.42 -1.05 -5.93
C ASP A 2 -12.43 -1.18 -7.07
N TYR A 3 -11.23 -0.67 -6.83
CA TYR A 3 -10.11 -0.70 -7.77
C TYR A 3 -9.01 -1.58 -7.21
N GLU A 4 -8.10 -2.01 -8.07
CA GLU A 4 -6.91 -2.76 -7.67
C GLU A 4 -5.65 -1.92 -7.86
N MET A 5 -4.75 -1.99 -6.89
CA MET A 5 -3.46 -1.29 -6.93
C MET A 5 -2.33 -2.27 -6.59
N LYS A 6 -1.30 -2.29 -7.43
CA LYS A 6 -0.06 -3.03 -7.14
C LYS A 6 0.71 -2.37 -6.01
N LEU A 7 1.36 -3.18 -5.18
CA LEU A 7 2.20 -2.67 -4.11
C LEU A 7 3.42 -1.92 -4.68
N PRO A 8 3.77 -0.73 -4.14
CA PRO A 8 5.02 -0.07 -4.46
C PRO A 8 6.24 -0.93 -4.12
N ILE A 9 7.32 -0.79 -4.90
CA ILE A 9 8.57 -1.52 -4.66
C ILE A 9 9.17 -1.09 -3.31
N GLY A 10 9.63 -2.07 -2.51
CA GLY A 10 10.25 -1.83 -1.22
C GLY A 10 9.28 -1.78 -0.03
N VAL A 11 7.96 -1.89 -0.28
CA VAL A 11 6.97 -2.10 0.78
C VAL A 11 7.18 -3.48 1.39
N GLY A 12 7.55 -3.50 2.67
CA GLY A 12 7.66 -4.70 3.48
C GLY A 12 6.37 -4.99 4.25
N GLU A 13 6.32 -6.17 4.88
CA GLU A 13 5.13 -6.67 5.61
C GLU A 13 4.63 -5.71 6.69
N GLN A 14 5.53 -5.08 7.46
CA GLN A 14 5.16 -4.15 8.53
C GLN A 14 4.45 -2.90 7.99
N LEU A 15 5.01 -2.28 6.94
CA LEU A 15 4.41 -1.11 6.32
C LEU A 15 3.05 -1.47 5.71
N LEU A 16 2.97 -2.62 5.03
CA LEU A 16 1.73 -3.12 4.47
C LEU A 16 0.64 -3.33 5.54
N ALA A 17 1.00 -3.95 6.67
CA ALA A 17 0.08 -4.15 7.79
C ALA A 17 -0.45 -2.82 8.35
N HIS A 18 0.42 -1.81 8.52
CA HIS A 18 0.01 -0.48 8.96
C HIS A 18 -0.91 0.20 7.94
N THR A 19 -0.61 0.07 6.64
CA THR A 19 -1.46 0.61 5.57
C THR A 19 -2.86 0.01 5.62
N ILE A 20 -2.98 -1.32 5.73
CA ILE A 20 -4.29 -2.02 5.80
C ILE A 20 -5.06 -1.65 7.08
N GLN A 21 -4.37 -1.39 8.19
CA GLN A 21 -5.02 -0.93 9.43
C GLN A 21 -5.50 0.52 9.36
N LYS A 22 -4.84 1.36 8.56
CA LYS A 22 -5.07 2.81 8.51
C LYS A 22 -6.07 3.23 7.44
N PHE A 23 -6.14 2.50 6.35
CA PHE A 23 -6.98 2.81 5.19
C PHE A 23 -8.01 1.71 4.96
N GLU A 24 -9.14 2.04 4.36
CA GLU A 24 -10.19 1.08 4.02
C GLU A 24 -9.82 0.28 2.76
N VAL A 25 -8.73 -0.47 2.86
CA VAL A 25 -8.17 -1.29 1.78
C VAL A 25 -7.90 -2.71 2.26
N GLN A 26 -7.97 -3.67 1.35
CA GLN A 26 -7.76 -5.08 1.64
C GLN A 26 -6.64 -5.66 0.78
N LEU A 27 -5.89 -6.61 1.33
CA LEU A 27 -4.90 -7.36 0.59
C LEU A 27 -5.57 -8.52 -0.15
N LYS A 28 -5.37 -8.59 -1.46
CA LYS A 28 -5.83 -9.68 -2.31
C LYS A 28 -4.64 -10.35 -2.98
N GLN A 29 -4.54 -11.67 -2.86
CA GLN A 29 -3.56 -12.46 -3.58
C GLN A 29 -4.05 -12.68 -5.02
N THR A 30 -3.21 -12.39 -6.00
CA THR A 30 -3.46 -12.71 -7.42
C THR A 30 -2.32 -13.54 -7.99
N ASP A 31 -2.52 -14.11 -9.18
CA ASP A 31 -1.48 -14.88 -9.90
C ASP A 31 -0.26 -14.02 -10.24
N ALA A 32 -0.44 -12.71 -10.41
CA ALA A 32 0.63 -11.76 -10.68
C ALA A 32 1.28 -11.18 -9.40
N GLY A 33 0.86 -11.65 -8.22
CA GLY A 33 1.30 -11.16 -6.92
C GLY A 33 0.20 -10.45 -6.12
N PRO A 34 0.52 -9.99 -4.91
CA PRO A 34 -0.45 -9.29 -4.06
C PRO A 34 -0.81 -7.90 -4.59
N VAL A 35 -2.09 -7.53 -4.44
CA VAL A 35 -2.62 -6.20 -4.73
C VAL A 35 -3.45 -5.68 -3.56
N LEU A 36 -3.54 -4.36 -3.42
CA LEU A 36 -4.53 -3.72 -2.55
C LEU A 36 -5.80 -3.46 -3.33
N VAL A 37 -6.94 -3.69 -2.67
CA VAL A 37 -8.27 -3.48 -3.24
C VAL A 37 -9.09 -2.59 -2.32
N GLY A 38 -9.78 -1.61 -2.90
CA GLY A 38 -10.64 -0.69 -2.16
C GLY A 38 -11.10 0.50 -3.00
N PRO A 39 -11.71 1.53 -2.38
CA PRO A 39 -12.08 2.77 -3.03
C PRO A 39 -10.85 3.46 -3.65
N PHE A 40 -11.04 4.14 -4.79
CA PHE A 40 -9.93 4.82 -5.49
C PHE A 40 -9.18 5.82 -4.59
N GLU A 41 -9.93 6.64 -3.85
CA GLU A 41 -9.34 7.65 -2.94
C GLU A 41 -8.52 6.99 -1.82
N GLU A 42 -9.00 5.89 -1.24
CA GLU A 42 -8.29 5.14 -0.20
C GLU A 42 -7.01 4.48 -0.73
N LEU A 43 -7.03 3.99 -1.96
CA LEU A 43 -5.84 3.42 -2.60
C LEU A 43 -4.79 4.49 -2.91
N GLU A 44 -5.20 5.67 -3.39
CA GLU A 44 -4.29 6.79 -3.59
C GLU A 44 -3.68 7.28 -2.27
N ASN A 45 -4.49 7.42 -1.22
CA ASN A 45 -4.03 7.78 0.12
C ASN A 45 -3.04 6.74 0.68
N ALA A 46 -3.36 5.45 0.53
CA ALA A 46 -2.50 4.34 0.93
C ALA A 46 -1.16 4.35 0.18
N LYS A 47 -1.18 4.61 -1.13
CA LYS A 47 0.01 4.72 -1.97
C LYS A 47 0.92 5.85 -1.50
N ASP A 48 0.35 7.04 -1.31
CA ASP A 48 1.11 8.22 -0.91
C ASP A 48 1.73 8.05 0.47
N TYR A 49 0.97 7.47 1.40
CA TYR A 49 1.47 7.09 2.73
C TYR A 49 2.65 6.11 2.64
N MET A 50 2.51 5.02 1.88
CA MET A 50 3.59 4.05 1.71
C MET A 50 4.84 4.68 1.08
N ILE A 51 4.68 5.52 0.06
CA ILE A 51 5.80 6.21 -0.59
C ILE A 51 6.50 7.16 0.40
N GLN A 52 5.74 7.90 1.22
CA GLN A 52 6.30 8.80 2.21
C GLN A 52 7.13 8.04 3.26
N GLU A 53 6.59 6.96 3.83
CA GLU A 53 7.29 6.12 4.80
C GLU A 53 8.59 5.53 4.22
N LEU A 54 8.56 5.09 2.96
CA LEU A 54 9.74 4.61 2.26
C LEU A 54 10.79 5.71 2.06
N LYS A 55 10.38 6.93 1.68
CA LYS A 55 11.28 8.07 1.55
C LYS A 55 11.93 8.44 2.88
N GLU A 56 11.15 8.48 3.95
CA GLU A 56 11.65 8.79 5.30
C GLU A 56 12.65 7.73 5.80
N ARG A 57 12.46 6.46 5.42
CA ARG A 57 13.44 5.41 5.69
C ARG A 57 14.74 5.64 4.94
N ILE A 58 14.68 6.01 3.65
CA ILE A 58 15.88 6.25 2.83
C ILE A 58 16.62 7.50 3.30
N SER A 59 15.90 8.60 3.63
CA SER A 59 16.53 9.86 4.05
C SER A 59 17.23 9.79 5.41
N LYS A 60 17.01 8.73 6.18
CA LYS A 60 17.68 8.49 7.47
C LYS A 60 19.04 7.81 7.32
N TYR A 61 19.44 7.46 6.09
CA TYR A 61 20.76 6.95 5.73
C TYR A 61 21.53 8.00 4.94
#